data_AF-A0A2N3B9E9-F1
#
_entry.id   AF-A0A2N3B9E9-F1
#
_cell.length_a   1.000
_cell.length_b   1.000
_cell.length_c   1.000
_cell.angle_alpha   90.00
_cell.angle_beta   90.00
_cell.angle_gamma   90.00
#
_symmetry.space_group_name_H-M   'P 1'
#
loop_
_entity.id
_entity.type
_entity.pdbx_description
1 polymer ?
#
loop_
_entity_poly.entity_id
_entity_poly.type
_entity_poly.pdbx_seq_one_letter_code
_entity_poly.pdbx_strand_id
1 'polypeptide(L)'
;MFIQTEATPDSSSLKFLPGRTVLEQGILDIRDKSEAANSPLAKRLFDIAGVSAVLFGQDHITITKNAGEWQHLKPALLSVIMEHFMSDAPILTDPAKIKVHISSSGPAQDGVTGQIWDSLQLLIDPELGYNVVGLGLIYAVTVDKSRATITMTTTTPGCPATDYLMEGARDRAEDVEGIELAEVELTYQPRWEPEMMSADAKEYLGFAG
;
A
#
# COMPACT_ATOMS: atom_id res chain seq x y z
N MET A 1 -22.83 16.35 7.31
CA MET A 1 -21.63 15.82 6.62
C MET A 1 -22.10 15.07 5.38
N PHE A 2 -21.41 15.18 4.25
CA PHE A 2 -21.74 14.45 3.01
C PHE A 2 -20.56 13.58 2.62
N ILE A 3 -20.79 12.28 2.42
CA ILE A 3 -19.75 11.31 2.08
C ILE A 3 -19.96 10.91 0.62
N GLN A 4 -18.97 11.13 -0.23
CA GLN A 4 -18.99 10.66 -1.62
C GLN A 4 -18.50 9.21 -1.68
N THR A 5 -18.90 8.48 -2.73
CA THR A 5 -18.37 7.13 -2.98
C THR A 5 -17.79 7.05 -4.37
N GLU A 6 -16.61 6.44 -4.50
CA GLU A 6 -15.93 6.20 -5.76
C GLU A 6 -15.69 4.70 -5.95
N ALA A 7 -15.89 4.22 -7.17
CA ALA A 7 -15.54 2.86 -7.53
C ALA A 7 -14.02 2.69 -7.58
N THR A 8 -13.54 1.54 -7.13
CA THR A 8 -12.14 1.12 -7.28
C THR A 8 -12.01 0.16 -8.48
N PRO A 9 -10.78 -0.06 -9.00
CA PRO A 9 -10.54 -1.09 -10.00
C PRO A 9 -10.99 -2.48 -9.54
N ASP A 10 -10.82 -2.77 -8.24
CA ASP A 10 -11.41 -3.93 -7.60
C ASP A 10 -12.90 -3.71 -7.32
N SER A 11 -13.75 -4.55 -7.91
CA SER A 11 -15.21 -4.54 -7.69
C SER A 11 -15.64 -4.93 -6.27
N SER A 12 -14.76 -5.64 -5.55
CA SER A 12 -14.96 -6.01 -4.15
C SER A 12 -14.60 -4.89 -3.18
N SER A 13 -14.04 -3.79 -3.69
CA SER A 13 -13.68 -2.62 -2.90
C SER A 13 -14.50 -1.40 -3.32
N LEU A 14 -14.65 -0.45 -2.39
CA LEU A 14 -15.31 0.82 -2.63
C LEU A 14 -14.70 1.90 -1.75
N LYS A 15 -14.39 3.05 -2.36
CA LYS A 15 -13.86 4.20 -1.66
C LYS A 15 -14.98 5.12 -1.17
N PHE A 16 -14.86 5.59 0.06
CA PHE A 16 -15.70 6.58 0.70
C PHE A 16 -14.86 7.83 0.97
N LEU A 17 -15.35 9.00 0.57
CA LEU A 17 -14.67 10.29 0.73
C LEU A 17 -15.47 11.17 1.71
N PRO A 18 -15.05 11.23 2.98
CA PRO A 18 -15.67 12.05 4.02
C PRO A 18 -15.67 13.56 3.77
N GLY A 19 -14.82 14.04 2.85
CA GLY A 19 -14.57 15.47 2.64
C GLY A 19 -13.72 16.12 3.74
N ARG A 20 -13.02 15.31 4.54
CA ARG A 20 -12.07 15.75 5.59
C ARG A 20 -10.94 14.73 5.71
N THR A 21 -9.85 15.14 6.34
CA THR A 21 -8.72 14.25 6.67
C THR A 21 -9.19 13.07 7.52
N VAL A 22 -8.74 11.88 7.13
CA VAL A 22 -8.95 10.61 7.83
C VAL A 22 -7.67 10.23 8.56
N LEU A 23 -6.55 10.12 7.84
CA LEU A 23 -5.21 10.00 8.44
C LEU A 23 -4.37 11.23 8.10
N GLU A 24 -3.61 11.70 9.08
CA GLU A 24 -2.67 12.81 8.88
C GLU A 24 -1.53 12.41 7.93
N GLN A 25 -1.02 11.17 8.03
CA GLN A 25 0.07 10.66 7.21
C GLN A 25 -0.07 9.15 6.94
N GLY A 26 0.40 8.74 5.76
CA GLY A 26 0.48 7.35 5.33
C GLY A 26 -0.86 6.67 5.06
N ILE A 27 -0.81 5.34 4.98
CA ILE A 27 -1.95 4.46 4.79
C ILE A 27 -1.96 3.44 5.93
N LEU A 28 -3.16 3.14 6.42
CA LEU A 28 -3.39 2.02 7.32
C LEU A 28 -4.32 1.02 6.65
N ASP A 29 -3.77 -0.14 6.25
CA ASP A 29 -4.52 -1.29 5.79
C ASP A 29 -4.83 -2.21 6.98
N ILE A 30 -6.10 -2.52 7.20
CA ILE A 30 -6.59 -3.38 8.27
C ILE A 30 -7.35 -4.53 7.61
N ARG A 31 -6.78 -5.74 7.69
CA ARG A 31 -7.28 -6.90 6.93
C ARG A 31 -8.16 -7.83 7.76
N ASP A 32 -8.21 -7.63 9.07
CA ASP A 32 -9.12 -8.36 9.95
C ASP A 32 -9.52 -7.59 11.22
N LYS A 33 -10.50 -8.15 11.93
CA LYS A 33 -11.10 -7.56 13.12
C LYS A 33 -10.14 -7.47 14.32
N SER A 34 -9.11 -8.32 14.38
CA SER A 34 -8.13 -8.29 15.47
C SER A 34 -7.19 -7.08 15.35
N GLU A 35 -6.83 -6.71 14.11
CA GLU A 35 -6.05 -5.51 13.80
C GLU A 35 -6.82 -4.20 14.03
N ALA A 36 -8.16 -4.25 13.90
CA ALA A 36 -9.05 -3.12 14.17
C ALA A 36 -9.01 -2.63 15.63
N ALA A 37 -8.35 -3.36 16.55
CA ALA A 37 -8.24 -3.03 17.98
C ALA A 37 -7.83 -1.57 18.25
N ASN A 38 -7.00 -0.98 17.38
CA ASN A 38 -6.46 0.36 17.54
C ASN A 38 -7.26 1.46 16.82
N SER A 39 -8.39 1.16 16.18
CA SER A 39 -9.25 2.15 15.53
C SER A 39 -10.74 2.00 15.93
N PRO A 40 -11.32 3.00 16.63
CA PRO A 40 -12.75 3.00 16.97
C PRO A 40 -13.67 3.02 15.74
N LEU A 41 -13.20 3.56 14.62
CA LEU A 41 -13.92 3.51 13.35
C LEU A 41 -13.86 2.11 12.75
N ALA A 42 -12.65 1.54 12.62
CA ALA A 42 -12.47 0.22 12.03
C ALA A 42 -13.28 -0.85 12.78
N LYS A 43 -13.26 -0.84 14.11
CA LYS A 43 -14.07 -1.77 14.93
C LYS A 43 -15.53 -1.81 14.50
N ARG A 44 -16.14 -0.63 14.38
CA ARG A 44 -17.55 -0.48 14.00
C ARG A 44 -17.80 -0.87 12.55
N LEU A 45 -16.84 -0.61 11.65
CA LEU A 45 -16.93 -1.03 10.25
C LEU A 45 -16.88 -2.57 10.12
N PHE A 46 -15.99 -3.23 10.87
CA PHE A 46 -15.89 -4.69 10.93
C PHE A 46 -17.07 -5.39 11.62
N ASP A 47 -17.93 -4.64 12.34
CA ASP A 47 -19.19 -5.18 12.86
C ASP A 47 -20.27 -5.28 11.79
N ILE A 48 -20.09 -4.63 10.62
CA ILE A 48 -21.01 -4.73 9.49
C ILE A 48 -20.72 -6.03 8.74
N ALA A 49 -21.73 -6.91 8.66
CA ALA A 49 -21.62 -8.18 7.97
C ALA A 49 -21.23 -7.98 6.49
N GLY A 50 -20.22 -8.74 6.04
CA GLY A 50 -19.70 -8.70 4.68
C GLY A 50 -18.48 -7.79 4.50
N VAL A 51 -18.10 -6.98 5.49
CA VAL A 51 -16.84 -6.22 5.48
C VAL A 51 -15.68 -7.15 5.83
N SER A 52 -14.67 -7.19 4.98
CA SER A 52 -13.47 -8.03 5.16
C SER A 52 -12.18 -7.24 5.33
N ALA A 53 -12.08 -6.03 4.80
CA ALA A 53 -10.93 -5.15 5.04
C ALA A 53 -11.35 -3.67 5.07
N VAL A 54 -10.57 -2.88 5.78
CA VAL A 54 -10.73 -1.43 5.90
C VAL A 54 -9.37 -0.78 5.72
N LEU A 55 -9.24 0.07 4.70
CA LEU A 55 -8.05 0.86 4.46
C LEU A 55 -8.36 2.34 4.72
N PHE A 56 -7.57 2.97 5.58
CA PHE A 56 -7.60 4.41 5.78
C PHE A 56 -6.47 5.06 4.99
N GLY A 57 -6.84 5.96 4.08
CA GLY A 57 -5.91 6.86 3.41
C GLY A 57 -5.94 8.26 4.05
N GLN A 58 -5.30 9.23 3.40
CA GLN A 58 -5.24 10.60 3.91
C GLN A 58 -6.63 11.26 4.00
N ASP A 59 -7.45 11.09 2.98
CA ASP A 59 -8.75 11.78 2.80
C ASP A 59 -9.91 10.82 2.48
N HIS A 60 -9.65 9.52 2.54
CA HIS A 60 -10.61 8.51 2.14
C HIS A 60 -10.54 7.25 3.01
N ILE A 61 -11.62 6.47 2.96
CA ILE A 61 -11.75 5.17 3.57
C ILE A 61 -12.13 4.18 2.47
N THR A 62 -11.32 3.17 2.22
CA THR A 62 -11.66 2.08 1.31
C THR A 62 -12.18 0.90 2.13
N ILE A 63 -13.31 0.34 1.72
CA ILE A 63 -13.91 -0.84 2.33
C ILE A 63 -13.86 -1.96 1.30
N THR A 64 -13.34 -3.12 1.70
CA THR A 64 -13.40 -4.34 0.90
C THR A 64 -14.44 -5.27 1.49
N LYS A 65 -15.26 -5.88 0.63
CA LYS A 65 -16.29 -6.85 1.01
C LYS A 65 -15.92 -8.26 0.56
N ASN A 66 -16.25 -9.25 1.39
CA ASN A 66 -16.17 -10.67 1.03
C ASN A 66 -17.54 -11.29 0.75
N ALA A 67 -18.62 -10.59 1.07
CA ALA A 67 -19.99 -11.06 0.88
C ALA A 67 -20.97 -9.88 0.76
N GLY A 68 -22.14 -10.15 0.19
CA GLY A 68 -23.22 -9.17 0.04
C GLY A 68 -23.04 -8.18 -1.11
N GLU A 69 -24.07 -7.35 -1.30
CA GLU A 69 -24.16 -6.38 -2.40
C GLU A 69 -23.98 -4.95 -1.90
N TRP A 70 -23.26 -4.12 -2.65
CA TRP A 70 -22.96 -2.74 -2.27
C TRP A 70 -24.22 -1.90 -2.00
N GLN A 71 -25.33 -2.18 -2.68
CA GLN A 71 -26.62 -1.52 -2.47
C GLN A 71 -27.15 -1.71 -1.03
N HIS A 72 -26.83 -2.83 -0.40
CA HIS A 72 -27.24 -3.14 0.98
C HIS A 72 -26.20 -2.72 2.01
N LEU A 73 -24.90 -2.80 1.67
CA LEU A 73 -23.82 -2.42 2.58
C LEU A 73 -23.69 -0.89 2.72
N LYS A 74 -23.88 -0.14 1.63
CA LYS A 74 -23.68 1.32 1.60
C LYS A 74 -24.44 2.07 2.69
N PRO A 75 -25.75 1.85 2.93
CA PRO A 75 -26.47 2.55 3.99
C PRO A 75 -25.85 2.37 5.38
N ALA A 76 -25.42 1.14 5.71
CA ALA A 76 -24.80 0.84 7.01
C ALA A 76 -23.42 1.48 7.14
N LEU A 77 -22.58 1.38 6.10
CA LEU A 77 -21.24 1.97 6.07
C LEU A 77 -21.29 3.50 6.20
N LEU A 78 -22.16 4.15 5.42
CA LEU A 78 -22.35 5.60 5.50
C LEU A 78 -22.79 6.04 6.90
N SER A 79 -23.69 5.29 7.54
CA SER A 79 -24.13 5.57 8.91
C SER A 79 -22.96 5.55 9.89
N VAL A 80 -22.17 4.48 9.87
CA VAL A 80 -21.03 4.32 10.80
C VAL A 80 -19.97 5.41 10.59
N ILE A 81 -19.61 5.69 9.33
CA ILE A 81 -18.61 6.71 9.00
C ILE A 81 -19.11 8.09 9.44
N MET A 82 -20.36 8.42 9.14
CA MET A 82 -20.95 9.72 9.50
C MET A 82 -21.03 9.88 11.02
N GLU A 83 -21.50 8.87 11.75
CA GLU A 83 -21.56 8.90 13.21
C GLU A 83 -20.17 9.11 13.84
N HIS A 84 -19.16 8.39 13.35
CA HIS A 84 -17.79 8.55 13.84
C HIS A 84 -17.29 9.99 13.70
N PHE A 85 -17.41 10.57 12.50
CA PHE A 85 -16.93 11.92 12.25
C PHE A 85 -17.78 13.02 12.89
N MET A 86 -19.05 12.76 13.18
CA MET A 86 -19.88 13.67 13.99
C MET A 86 -19.54 13.60 15.47
N SER A 87 -18.97 12.50 15.95
CA SER A 87 -18.57 12.33 17.36
C SER A 87 -17.19 12.93 17.68
N ASP A 88 -16.43 13.35 16.66
CA ASP A 88 -15.02 13.76 16.76
C ASP A 88 -14.12 12.75 17.52
N ALA A 89 -14.52 11.48 17.52
CA ALA A 89 -13.68 10.40 18.02
C ALA A 89 -12.40 10.30 17.17
N PRO A 90 -11.26 9.93 17.77
CA PRO A 90 -10.04 9.74 17.02
C PRO A 90 -10.16 8.51 16.12
N ILE A 91 -9.54 8.59 14.94
CA ILE A 91 -9.45 7.45 14.02
C ILE A 91 -8.59 6.34 14.62
N LEU A 92 -7.53 6.72 15.34
CA LEU A 92 -6.59 5.81 16.03
C LEU A 92 -6.55 6.11 17.53
N THR A 93 -6.67 5.07 18.37
CA THR A 93 -6.50 5.21 19.84
C THR A 93 -5.05 5.31 20.28
N ASP A 94 -4.13 4.72 19.52
CA ASP A 94 -2.69 4.78 19.78
C ASP A 94 -1.93 4.87 18.44
N PRO A 95 -1.71 6.10 17.93
CA PRO A 95 -1.05 6.29 16.63
C PRO A 95 0.40 5.79 16.62
N ALA A 96 1.06 5.62 17.77
CA ALA A 96 2.45 5.17 17.86
C ALA A 96 2.61 3.65 17.71
N LYS A 97 1.53 2.88 17.86
CA LYS A 97 1.54 1.40 17.75
C LYS A 97 1.22 0.89 16.35
N ILE A 98 0.89 1.77 15.43
CA ILE A 98 0.46 1.36 14.10
C ILE A 98 1.65 1.41 13.16
N LYS A 99 1.88 0.29 12.46
CA LYS A 99 2.73 0.26 11.26
C LYS A 99 2.01 1.02 10.14
N VAL A 100 1.92 2.34 10.26
CA VAL A 100 1.44 3.19 9.17
C VAL A 100 2.44 3.00 8.04
N HIS A 101 2.00 2.47 6.90
CA HIS A 101 2.82 2.49 5.70
C HIS A 101 2.84 3.94 5.23
N ILE A 102 3.90 4.67 5.59
CA ILE A 102 4.18 6.00 5.08
C ILE A 102 4.67 5.81 3.64
N SER A 103 3.74 5.50 2.75
CA SER A 103 4.02 5.39 1.33
C SER A 103 4.03 6.81 0.78
N SER A 104 5.22 7.34 0.53
CA SER A 104 5.41 8.44 -0.41
C SER A 104 4.91 7.97 -1.79
N SER A 105 3.76 8.51 -2.20
CA SER A 105 3.24 8.59 -3.57
C SER A 105 3.47 7.36 -4.48
N GLY A 106 2.55 6.40 -4.43
CA GLY A 106 2.36 5.36 -5.46
C GLY A 106 0.89 4.95 -5.54
N PRO A 107 0.35 4.57 -6.71
CA PRO A 107 -1.06 4.22 -6.86
C PRO A 107 -1.41 3.01 -6.00
N ALA A 108 -2.64 2.96 -5.46
CA ALA A 108 -3.14 1.89 -4.60
C ALA A 108 -2.75 0.49 -5.10
N GLN A 109 -2.01 -0.26 -4.30
CA GLN A 109 -1.62 -1.65 -4.61
C GLN A 109 -2.42 -2.58 -3.69
N ASP A 110 -3.62 -2.97 -4.13
CA ASP A 110 -4.50 -3.89 -3.41
C ASP A 110 -3.94 -5.34 -3.47
N GLY A 111 -4.07 -6.11 -2.39
CA GLY A 111 -3.84 -7.56 -2.39
C GLY A 111 -2.39 -8.02 -2.53
N VAL A 112 -2.17 -9.05 -3.37
CA VAL A 112 -0.87 -9.71 -3.60
C VAL A 112 0.19 -8.73 -4.10
N THR A 113 -0.18 -7.76 -4.92
CA THR A 113 0.78 -6.78 -5.44
C THR A 113 1.39 -5.92 -4.33
N GLY A 114 0.59 -5.51 -3.34
CA GLY A 114 1.09 -4.80 -2.16
C GLY A 114 2.08 -5.65 -1.36
N GLN A 115 1.81 -6.94 -1.19
CA GLN A 115 2.72 -7.87 -0.50
C GLN A 115 4.05 -8.04 -1.24
N ILE A 116 4.06 -8.01 -2.58
CA ILE A 116 5.30 -8.00 -3.37
C ILE A 116 6.08 -6.72 -3.10
N TRP A 117 5.42 -5.55 -3.09
CA TRP A 117 6.08 -4.28 -2.75
C TRP A 117 6.70 -4.33 -1.34
N ASP A 118 6.00 -4.86 -0.36
CA ASP A 118 6.50 -5.03 1.01
C ASP A 118 7.71 -5.99 1.05
N SER A 119 7.65 -7.10 0.31
CA SER A 119 8.76 -8.06 0.22
C SER A 119 10.01 -7.47 -0.44
N LEU A 120 9.81 -6.64 -1.47
CA LEU A 120 10.88 -5.93 -2.16
C LEU A 120 11.57 -4.88 -1.26
N GLN A 121 10.88 -4.33 -0.25
CA GLN A 121 11.52 -3.42 0.71
C GLN A 121 12.60 -4.09 1.58
N LEU A 122 12.63 -5.42 1.67
CA LEU A 122 13.68 -6.12 2.42
C LEU A 122 14.89 -6.43 1.54
N LEU A 123 14.85 -6.13 0.23
CA LEU A 123 15.97 -6.35 -0.70
C LEU A 123 16.88 -5.13 -0.69
N ILE A 124 18.11 -5.33 -0.27
CA ILE A 124 19.10 -4.27 -0.06
C ILE A 124 20.06 -4.23 -1.25
N ASP A 125 20.28 -3.05 -1.80
CA ASP A 125 21.39 -2.81 -2.73
C ASP A 125 22.72 -2.90 -1.95
N PRO A 126 23.60 -3.87 -2.23
CA PRO A 126 24.83 -4.07 -1.48
C PRO A 126 25.82 -2.91 -1.65
N GLU A 127 25.73 -2.13 -2.72
CA GLU A 127 26.61 -0.99 -2.98
C GLU A 127 26.17 0.25 -2.19
N LEU A 128 24.86 0.44 -2.03
CA LEU A 128 24.28 1.62 -1.36
C LEU A 128 23.82 1.35 0.07
N GLY A 129 23.69 0.08 0.47
CA GLY A 129 23.26 -0.32 1.81
C GLY A 129 21.82 0.10 2.15
N TYR A 130 20.97 0.32 1.13
CA TYR A 130 19.58 0.73 1.30
C TYR A 130 18.65 -0.12 0.43
N ASN A 131 17.35 -0.15 0.75
CA ASN A 131 16.41 -1.01 0.03
C ASN A 131 16.04 -0.49 -1.36
N VAL A 132 15.84 -1.40 -2.31
CA VAL A 132 15.59 -1.08 -3.73
C VAL A 132 14.33 -0.25 -3.96
N VAL A 133 13.30 -0.40 -3.12
CA VAL A 133 12.05 0.38 -3.20
C VAL A 133 12.31 1.82 -2.80
N GLY A 134 12.95 2.04 -1.65
CA GLY A 134 13.28 3.37 -1.13
C GLY A 134 14.31 4.10 -1.98
N LEU A 135 15.18 3.37 -2.68
CA LEU A 135 16.10 3.90 -3.70
C LEU A 135 15.39 4.27 -5.01
N GLY A 136 14.11 3.94 -5.17
CA GLY A 136 13.36 4.21 -6.41
C GLY A 136 13.83 3.35 -7.59
N LEU A 137 14.36 2.16 -7.33
CA LEU A 137 14.83 1.24 -8.38
C LEU A 137 13.70 0.38 -8.97
N ILE A 138 12.58 0.24 -8.26
CA ILE A 138 11.40 -0.49 -8.75
C ILE A 138 10.44 0.51 -9.39
N TYR A 139 10.18 0.36 -10.68
CA TYR A 139 9.31 1.26 -11.46
C TYR A 139 7.87 0.78 -11.49
N ALA A 140 7.65 -0.52 -11.57
CA ALA A 140 6.32 -1.10 -11.57
C ALA A 140 6.34 -2.53 -11.05
N VAL A 141 5.23 -2.93 -10.45
CA VAL A 141 4.90 -4.34 -10.21
C VAL A 141 3.50 -4.54 -10.75
N THR A 142 3.33 -5.57 -11.59
CA THR A 142 2.04 -6.01 -12.09
C THR A 142 1.85 -7.48 -11.78
N VAL A 143 0.60 -7.89 -11.55
CA VAL A 143 0.25 -9.29 -11.26
C VAL A 143 -0.90 -9.69 -12.17
N ASP A 144 -0.70 -10.76 -12.94
CA ASP A 144 -1.75 -11.46 -13.68
C ASP A 144 -1.87 -12.88 -13.14
N LYS A 145 -2.97 -13.16 -12.43
CA LYS A 145 -3.22 -14.42 -11.71
C LYS A 145 -2.07 -14.72 -10.72
N SER A 146 -1.25 -15.72 -11.03
CA SER A 146 -0.11 -16.17 -10.22
C SER A 146 1.24 -15.71 -10.76
N ARG A 147 1.25 -14.80 -11.74
CA ARG A 147 2.46 -14.33 -12.41
C ARG A 147 2.73 -12.87 -12.11
N ALA A 148 3.87 -12.60 -11.49
CA ALA A 148 4.33 -11.25 -11.21
C ALA A 148 5.32 -10.77 -12.27
N THR A 149 5.21 -9.51 -12.67
CA THR A 149 6.22 -8.83 -13.49
C THR A 149 6.71 -7.60 -12.73
N ILE A 150 8.03 -7.53 -12.52
CA ILE A 150 8.70 -6.45 -11.81
C ILE A 150 9.52 -5.67 -12.83
N THR A 151 9.11 -4.45 -13.12
CA THR A 151 9.91 -3.54 -13.94
C THR A 151 10.83 -2.76 -13.02
N MET A 152 12.15 -2.91 -13.20
CA MET A 152 13.14 -2.24 -12.37
C MET A 152 14.28 -1.65 -13.19
N THR A 153 15.10 -0.85 -12.52
CA THR A 153 16.33 -0.27 -13.06
C THR A 153 17.49 -0.48 -12.09
N THR A 154 18.69 -0.08 -12.49
CA THR A 154 19.84 0.05 -11.61
C THR A 154 20.40 1.47 -11.70
N THR A 155 21.13 1.90 -10.67
CA THR A 155 21.69 3.25 -10.61
C THR A 155 22.64 3.56 -11.76
N THR A 156 23.34 2.55 -12.29
CA THR A 156 24.25 2.67 -13.44
C THR A 156 24.18 1.41 -14.32
N PRO A 157 24.09 1.55 -15.66
CA PRO A 157 24.14 0.41 -16.57
C PRO A 157 25.41 -0.44 -16.38
N GLY A 158 25.24 -1.75 -16.30
CA GLY A 158 26.35 -2.68 -16.14
C GLY A 158 26.91 -2.77 -14.71
N CYS A 159 26.15 -2.31 -13.71
CA CYS A 159 26.49 -2.52 -12.31
C CYS A 159 26.70 -4.02 -12.01
N PRO A 160 27.80 -4.43 -11.35
CA PRO A 160 28.05 -5.84 -11.02
C PRO A 160 26.98 -6.44 -10.11
N ALA A 161 26.27 -5.61 -9.33
CA ALA A 161 25.16 -6.03 -8.49
C ALA A 161 23.85 -6.26 -9.27
N THR A 162 23.79 -6.00 -10.60
CA THR A 162 22.55 -6.11 -11.39
C THR A 162 21.93 -7.50 -11.26
N ASP A 163 22.72 -8.56 -11.45
CA ASP A 163 22.20 -9.93 -11.39
C ASP A 163 21.69 -10.27 -9.99
N TYR A 164 22.41 -9.86 -8.94
CA TYR A 164 21.99 -10.03 -7.54
C TYR A 164 20.65 -9.33 -7.26
N LEU A 165 20.47 -8.11 -7.76
CA LEU A 165 19.25 -7.35 -7.55
C LEU A 165 18.07 -7.91 -8.33
N MET A 166 18.30 -8.40 -9.55
CA MET A 166 17.26 -9.05 -10.35
C MET A 166 16.84 -10.40 -9.73
N GLU A 167 17.80 -11.23 -9.34
CA GLU A 167 17.52 -12.51 -8.66
C GLU A 167 16.80 -12.26 -7.33
N GLY A 168 17.32 -11.35 -6.51
CA GLY A 168 16.69 -10.98 -5.25
C GLY A 168 15.28 -10.41 -5.43
N ALA A 169 15.03 -9.59 -6.46
CA ALA A 169 13.68 -9.07 -6.70
C ALA A 169 12.70 -10.17 -7.10
N ARG A 170 13.18 -11.11 -7.93
CA ARG A 170 12.41 -12.28 -8.34
C ARG A 170 12.06 -13.18 -7.15
N ASP A 171 13.06 -13.61 -6.40
CA ASP A 171 12.90 -14.52 -5.26
C ASP A 171 11.89 -13.96 -4.25
N ARG A 172 11.98 -12.65 -3.98
CA ARG A 172 11.09 -11.97 -3.05
C ARG A 172 9.66 -11.88 -3.52
N ALA A 173 9.42 -11.80 -4.82
CA ALA A 173 8.07 -11.85 -5.37
C ALA A 173 7.53 -13.29 -5.39
N GLU A 174 8.37 -14.28 -5.68
CA GLU A 174 7.97 -15.71 -5.66
C GLU A 174 7.71 -16.22 -4.22
N ASP A 175 8.30 -15.61 -3.20
CA ASP A 175 8.02 -15.89 -1.79
C ASP A 175 6.63 -15.42 -1.33
N VAL A 176 5.94 -14.58 -2.12
CA VAL A 176 4.59 -14.10 -1.78
C VAL A 176 3.55 -15.17 -2.10
N GLU A 177 2.71 -15.49 -1.10
CA GLU A 177 1.63 -16.46 -1.27
C GLU A 177 0.71 -16.08 -2.44
N GLY A 178 0.55 -17.01 -3.38
CA GLY A 178 -0.25 -16.81 -4.59
C GLY A 178 0.55 -16.47 -5.84
N ILE A 179 1.86 -16.25 -5.74
CA ILE A 179 2.77 -16.14 -6.88
C ILE A 179 3.45 -17.48 -7.15
N GLU A 180 3.37 -17.94 -8.39
CA GLU A 180 4.04 -19.17 -8.87
C GLU A 180 5.26 -18.86 -9.72
N LEU A 181 5.31 -17.66 -10.31
CA LEU A 181 6.41 -17.24 -11.18
C LEU A 181 6.55 -15.72 -11.17
N ALA A 182 7.76 -15.23 -10.95
CA ALA A 182 8.09 -13.82 -11.15
C ALA A 182 9.07 -13.65 -12.32
N GLU A 183 8.84 -12.59 -13.10
CA GLU A 183 9.78 -12.11 -14.11
C GLU A 183 10.24 -10.70 -13.79
N VAL A 184 11.52 -10.45 -14.04
CA VAL A 184 12.13 -9.14 -13.82
C VAL A 184 12.51 -8.54 -15.16
N GLU A 185 11.95 -7.38 -15.46
CA GLU A 185 12.23 -6.59 -16.65
C GLU A 185 13.15 -5.43 -16.26
N LEU A 186 14.41 -5.52 -16.69
CA LEU A 186 15.37 -4.44 -16.50
C LEU A 186 15.19 -3.38 -17.59
N THR A 187 14.91 -2.14 -17.18
CA THR A 187 14.83 -0.97 -18.05
C THR A 187 15.73 0.15 -17.54
N TYR A 188 16.15 1.02 -18.46
CA TYR A 188 16.83 2.29 -18.15
C TYR A 188 16.04 3.49 -18.67
N GLN A 189 14.74 3.27 -18.94
CA GLN A 189 13.80 4.28 -19.39
C GLN A 189 12.56 4.26 -18.46
N PRO A 190 12.26 5.38 -17.77
CA PRO A 190 13.07 6.61 -17.68
C PRO A 190 14.45 6.33 -17.07
N ARG A 191 15.40 7.25 -17.24
CA ARG A 191 16.70 7.14 -16.58
C ARG A 191 16.50 7.35 -15.08
N TRP A 192 17.14 6.52 -14.26
CA TRP A 192 17.14 6.73 -12.81
C TRP A 192 17.83 8.03 -12.42
N GLU A 193 17.20 8.78 -11.52
CA GLU A 193 17.74 10.01 -10.94
C GLU A 193 17.52 9.99 -9.42
N PRO A 194 18.42 10.61 -8.62
CA PRO A 194 18.29 10.67 -7.16
C PRO A 194 16.94 11.22 -6.68
N GLU A 195 16.26 12.03 -7.49
CA GLU A 195 14.93 12.54 -7.17
C GLU A 195 13.87 11.45 -7.00
N MET A 196 14.08 10.28 -7.60
CA MET A 196 13.21 9.10 -7.49
C MET A 196 13.31 8.40 -6.13
N MET A 197 14.33 8.72 -5.34
CA MET A 197 14.48 8.17 -3.98
C MET A 197 13.42 8.75 -3.04
N SER A 198 12.99 7.91 -2.08
CA SER A 198 12.21 8.34 -0.92
C SER A 198 12.97 9.39 -0.09
N ALA A 199 12.24 10.17 0.72
CA ALA A 199 12.83 11.19 1.58
C ALA A 199 13.87 10.58 2.55
N ASP A 200 13.53 9.46 3.19
CA ASP A 200 14.40 8.77 4.14
C ASP A 200 15.66 8.21 3.47
N ALA A 201 15.56 7.71 2.23
CA ALA A 201 16.71 7.27 1.46
C ALA A 201 17.64 8.43 1.08
N LYS A 202 17.07 9.59 0.70
CA LYS A 202 17.85 10.81 0.43
C LYS A 202 18.57 11.28 1.68
N GLU A 203 17.93 11.25 2.83
CA GLU A 203 18.55 11.58 4.12
C GLU A 203 19.67 10.59 4.46
N TYR A 204 19.41 9.29 4.37
CA TYR A 204 20.39 8.24 4.65
C TYR A 204 21.67 8.36 3.81
N LEU A 205 21.53 8.68 2.52
CA LEU A 205 22.65 8.84 1.59
C LEU A 205 23.25 10.26 1.55
N GLY A 206 22.73 11.19 2.37
CA GLY A 206 23.28 12.55 2.48
C GLY A 206 22.96 13.48 1.30
N PHE A 207 21.87 13.21 0.56
CA PHE A 207 21.36 14.09 -0.49
C PHE A 207 20.43 15.21 0.03
N ALA A 208 20.01 15.14 1.29
CA ALA A 208 19.21 16.19 1.93
C ALA A 208 20.10 17.40 2.27
N GLY A 209 20.04 18.43 1.41
CA GLY A 209 20.66 19.74 1.59
C GLY A 209 19.83 20.85 0.97
#